data_AF-A0A2V9DK48-F1
#
_entry.id   AF-A0A2V9DK48-F1
#
_cell.length_a   1.000
_cell.length_b   1.000
_cell.length_c   1.000
_cell.angle_alpha   90.00
_cell.angle_beta   90.00
_cell.angle_gamma   90.00
#
_symmetry.space_group_name_H-M   'P 1'
#
loop_
_entity.id
_entity.type
_entity.pdbx_description
1 polymer ?
#
loop_
_entity_poly.entity_id
_entity_poly.type
_entity_poly.pdbx_seq_one_letter_code
_entity_poly.pdbx_strand_id
1 'polypeptide(L)'
;MLRRRLVRRTALFLVGAIIFVPASQVFPPLEEDGILIFVGLLFFLVLGLGLWMVNRASRGHEIEIIKRVYFGLLPVPWILAALLFINGKFDADPPRPERVSVVGKFSMPGFLRTQRLVVTSWREGRAIERLQVNRDDYGRFRPGDSVIVEVESGVVGIPWVYAVYRP
;
A
#
# COMPACT_ATOMS: atom_id res chain seq x y z
N MET A 1 -32.92 8.17 3.78
CA MET A 1 -31.86 8.27 4.83
C MET A 1 -30.72 7.24 4.67
N LEU A 2 -31.01 5.99 4.28
CA LEU A 2 -30.01 4.91 4.13
C LEU A 2 -28.85 5.25 3.17
N ARG A 3 -29.17 5.78 1.98
CA ARG A 3 -28.18 6.14 0.95
C ARG A 3 -27.15 7.17 1.42
N ARG A 4 -27.59 8.22 2.15
CA ARG A 4 -26.69 9.26 2.69
C ARG A 4 -25.74 8.73 3.76
N ARG A 5 -26.21 7.78 4.59
CA ARG A 5 -25.36 7.08 5.58
C ARG A 5 -24.35 6.17 4.90
N LEU A 6 -24.74 5.51 3.81
CA LEU A 6 -23.84 4.67 3.02
C LEU A 6 -22.70 5.49 2.41
N VAL A 7 -23.02 6.59 1.72
CA VAL A 7 -22.03 7.50 1.13
C VAL A 7 -21.03 8.01 2.17
N ARG A 8 -21.50 8.46 3.34
CA ARG A 8 -20.59 8.92 4.42
C ARG A 8 -19.65 7.82 4.92
N ARG A 9 -20.11 6.58 4.97
CA ARG A 9 -19.30 5.43 5.43
C ARG A 9 -18.30 4.97 4.38
N THR A 10 -18.71 4.94 3.11
CA THR A 10 -17.80 4.67 2.00
C THR A 10 -16.76 5.79 1.89
N ALA A 11 -17.14 7.04 2.18
CA ALA A 11 -16.18 8.15 2.28
C ALA A 11 -15.16 7.92 3.41
N LEU A 12 -15.58 7.43 4.58
CA LEU A 12 -14.66 7.08 5.67
C LEU A 12 -13.66 5.97 5.28
N PHE A 13 -14.13 4.95 4.55
CA PHE A 13 -13.25 3.92 3.97
C PHE A 13 -12.23 4.55 3.00
N LEU A 14 -12.71 5.40 2.09
CA LEU A 14 -11.87 6.08 1.11
C LEU A 14 -10.81 6.97 1.77
N VAL A 15 -11.15 7.68 2.84
CA VAL A 15 -10.17 8.48 3.60
C VAL A 15 -9.05 7.58 4.13
N GLY A 16 -9.38 6.42 4.72
CA GLY A 16 -8.36 5.47 5.17
C GLY A 16 -7.48 4.96 4.03
N ALA A 17 -8.08 4.62 2.88
CA ALA A 17 -7.33 4.19 1.69
C ALA A 17 -6.45 5.31 1.11
N ILE A 18 -6.90 6.57 1.17
CA ILE A 18 -6.10 7.73 0.75
C ILE A 18 -4.94 7.96 1.70
N ILE A 19 -5.13 7.84 3.01
CA ILE A 19 -4.08 7.98 4.04
C ILE A 19 -3.04 6.86 3.94
N PHE A 20 -3.44 5.67 3.50
CA PHE A 20 -2.52 4.57 3.26
C PHE A 20 -1.41 4.94 2.26
N VAL A 21 -1.72 5.68 1.20
CA VAL A 21 -0.74 6.06 0.16
C VAL A 21 0.43 6.90 0.70
N PRO A 22 0.23 8.05 1.39
CA PRO A 22 1.35 8.78 1.97
C PRO A 22 2.08 7.98 3.05
N ALA A 23 1.40 7.12 3.82
CA ALA A 23 2.07 6.24 4.78
C ALA A 23 3.05 5.28 4.08
N SER A 24 2.66 4.72 2.93
CA SER A 24 3.55 3.88 2.12
C SER A 24 4.65 4.68 1.40
N GLN A 25 4.57 6.01 1.32
CA GLN A 25 5.71 6.81 0.82
C GLN A 25 6.76 7.09 1.89
N VAL A 26 6.35 7.16 3.16
CA VAL A 26 7.27 7.38 4.30
C VAL A 26 7.99 6.09 4.66
N PHE A 27 7.26 4.97 4.70
CA PHE A 27 7.81 3.64 4.98
C PHE A 27 7.49 2.72 3.80
N PRO A 28 8.26 2.80 2.69
CA PRO A 28 7.96 2.07 1.45
C PRO A 28 8.11 0.57 1.62
N PRO A 29 7.00 -0.20 1.72
CA PRO A 29 7.08 -1.63 1.90
C PRO A 29 7.45 -2.31 0.58
N LEU A 30 8.23 -3.40 0.63
CA LEU A 30 8.55 -4.17 -0.58
C LEU A 30 7.30 -4.75 -1.27
N GLU A 31 6.23 -4.98 -0.50
CA GLU A 31 4.96 -5.53 -0.99
C GLU A 31 3.93 -4.45 -1.39
N GLU A 32 4.36 -3.21 -1.64
CA GLU A 32 3.48 -2.06 -1.92
C GLU A 32 2.41 -2.39 -2.98
N ASP A 33 2.80 -3.00 -4.11
CA ASP A 33 1.89 -3.40 -5.18
C ASP A 33 0.79 -4.35 -4.69
N GLY A 34 1.18 -5.38 -3.92
CA GLY A 34 0.25 -6.37 -3.39
C GLY A 34 -0.75 -5.74 -2.42
N ILE A 35 -0.29 -4.83 -1.55
CA ILE A 35 -1.16 -4.15 -0.60
C ILE A 35 -2.12 -3.19 -1.33
N LEU A 36 -1.65 -2.45 -2.33
CA LEU A 36 -2.50 -1.56 -3.13
C LEU A 36 -3.57 -2.35 -3.91
N ILE A 37 -3.20 -3.48 -4.52
CA ILE A 37 -4.17 -4.37 -5.18
C ILE A 37 -5.19 -4.87 -4.18
N PHE A 38 -4.76 -5.32 -2.99
CA PHE A 38 -5.66 -5.77 -1.93
C PHE A 38 -6.64 -4.67 -1.49
N VAL A 39 -6.15 -3.45 -1.24
CA VAL A 39 -6.99 -2.29 -0.89
C VAL A 39 -7.98 -1.97 -2.02
N GLY A 40 -7.55 -2.05 -3.28
CA GLY A 40 -8.40 -1.87 -4.45
C GLY A 40 -9.52 -2.91 -4.53
N LEU A 41 -9.20 -4.20 -4.38
CA LEU A 41 -10.20 -5.28 -4.34
C LEU A 41 -11.18 -5.10 -3.18
N LEU A 42 -10.65 -4.75 -2.01
CA LEU A 42 -11.45 -4.48 -0.81
C LEU A 42 -12.41 -3.30 -1.04
N PHE A 43 -11.98 -2.24 -1.71
CA PHE A 43 -12.83 -1.11 -2.07
C PHE A 43 -14.04 -1.56 -2.89
N PHE A 44 -13.80 -2.32 -3.97
CA PHE A 44 -14.89 -2.83 -4.81
C PHE A 44 -15.81 -3.79 -4.06
N LEU A 45 -15.26 -4.62 -3.16
CA LEU A 45 -16.04 -5.48 -2.28
C LEU A 45 -16.97 -4.69 -1.36
N VAL A 46 -16.44 -3.66 -0.67
CA VAL A 46 -17.22 -2.80 0.23
C VAL A 46 -18.29 -2.04 -0.54
N LEU A 47 -17.96 -1.52 -1.73
CA LEU A 47 -18.91 -0.84 -2.60
C LEU A 47 -20.03 -1.80 -3.05
N GLY A 48 -19.66 -2.99 -3.52
CA GLY A 48 -20.60 -4.03 -3.95
C GLY A 48 -21.54 -4.47 -2.83
N LEU A 49 -21.00 -4.75 -1.64
CA LEU A 49 -21.79 -5.07 -0.44
C LEU A 49 -22.73 -3.92 -0.07
N GLY A 50 -22.27 -2.68 -0.20
CA GLY A 50 -23.09 -1.49 0.06
C GLY A 50 -24.28 -1.38 -0.89
N LEU A 51 -24.04 -1.56 -2.20
CA LEU A 51 -25.10 -1.55 -3.22
C LEU A 51 -26.07 -2.72 -3.03
N TRP A 52 -25.54 -3.92 -2.75
CA TRP A 52 -26.34 -5.11 -2.49
C TRP A 52 -27.22 -4.95 -1.25
N MET A 53 -26.69 -4.39 -0.17
CA MET A 53 -27.45 -4.08 1.06
C MET A 53 -28.59 -3.11 0.76
N VAL A 54 -28.38 -2.06 -0.05
CA VAL A 54 -29.43 -1.10 -0.42
C VAL A 54 -30.54 -1.78 -1.22
N ASN A 55 -30.19 -2.57 -2.23
CA ASN A 55 -31.17 -3.31 -3.04
C ASN A 55 -31.95 -4.35 -2.22
N ARG A 56 -31.30 -5.03 -1.27
CA ARG A 56 -31.94 -6.01 -0.39
C ARG A 56 -32.88 -5.34 0.63
N ALA A 57 -32.46 -4.22 1.22
CA ALA A 57 -33.26 -3.43 2.14
C ALA A 57 -34.52 -2.85 1.46
N SER A 58 -34.43 -2.42 0.20
CA SER A 58 -35.60 -1.95 -0.55
C SER A 58 -36.61 -3.05 -0.88
N ARG A 59 -36.19 -4.33 -0.82
CA ARG A 59 -37.04 -5.51 -1.03
C ARG A 59 -37.56 -6.13 0.28
N GLY A 60 -37.34 -5.47 1.42
CA GLY A 60 -37.86 -5.92 2.72
C GLY A 60 -37.17 -7.15 3.32
N HIS A 61 -36.04 -7.60 2.76
CA HIS A 61 -35.32 -8.77 3.25
C HIS A 61 -34.43 -8.41 4.45
N GLU A 62 -34.12 -9.42 5.28
CA GLU A 62 -33.17 -9.30 6.39
C GLU A 62 -31.76 -8.98 5.89
N ILE A 63 -31.12 -7.97 6.51
CA ILE A 63 -29.81 -7.43 6.09
C ILE A 63 -28.74 -7.50 7.19
N GLU A 64 -29.03 -8.11 8.35
CA GLU A 64 -28.18 -7.98 9.54
C GLU A 64 -26.77 -8.55 9.34
N ILE A 65 -26.66 -9.70 8.69
CA ILE A 65 -25.38 -10.34 8.37
C ILE A 65 -24.55 -9.45 7.43
N ILE A 66 -25.15 -8.97 6.34
CA ILE A 66 -24.48 -8.11 5.34
C ILE A 66 -23.98 -6.82 6.00
N LYS A 67 -24.82 -6.25 6.85
CA LYS A 67 -24.50 -5.04 7.62
C LYS A 67 -23.29 -5.27 8.52
N ARG A 68 -23.23 -6.40 9.24
CA ARG A 68 -22.10 -6.75 10.11
C ARG A 68 -20.80 -6.92 9.32
N VAL A 69 -20.84 -7.63 8.19
CA VAL A 69 -19.67 -7.80 7.30
C VAL A 69 -19.22 -6.44 6.76
N TYR A 70 -20.15 -5.63 6.22
CA TYR A 70 -19.85 -4.29 5.70
C TYR A 70 -19.15 -3.42 6.76
N PHE A 71 -19.66 -3.41 7.99
CA PHE A 71 -19.05 -2.63 9.07
C PHE A 71 -17.68 -3.15 9.50
N GLY A 72 -17.48 -4.48 9.50
CA GLY A 72 -16.18 -5.07 9.80
C GLY A 72 -15.09 -4.70 8.79
N LEU A 73 -15.45 -4.44 7.53
CA LEU A 73 -14.51 -4.08 6.47
C LEU A 73 -14.15 -2.59 6.43
N LEU A 74 -15.01 -1.70 6.98
CA LEU A 74 -14.75 -0.26 6.99
C LEU A 74 -13.42 0.17 7.66
N PRO A 75 -13.04 -0.36 8.85
CA PRO A 75 -11.80 0.05 9.51
C PRO A 75 -10.54 -0.55 8.88
N VAL A 76 -10.65 -1.53 7.97
CA VAL A 76 -9.47 -2.27 7.47
C VAL A 76 -8.40 -1.37 6.84
N PRO A 77 -8.71 -0.38 5.96
CA PRO A 77 -7.67 0.50 5.43
C PRO A 77 -6.97 1.34 6.50
N TRP A 78 -7.70 1.74 7.55
CA TRP A 78 -7.14 2.47 8.68
C TRP A 78 -6.18 1.62 9.49
N ILE A 79 -6.56 0.35 9.72
CA ILE A 79 -5.70 -0.63 10.40
C ILE A 79 -4.43 -0.86 9.58
N LEU A 80 -4.54 -1.03 8.26
CA LEU A 80 -3.37 -1.21 7.39
C LEU A 80 -2.44 0.01 7.40
N ALA A 81 -3.00 1.23 7.32
CA ALA A 81 -2.21 2.45 7.38
C ALA A 81 -1.50 2.60 8.74
N ALA A 82 -2.21 2.32 9.84
CA ALA A 82 -1.61 2.33 11.18
C ALA A 82 -0.54 1.25 11.33
N LEU A 83 -0.77 0.05 10.78
CA LEU A 83 0.18 -1.05 10.81
C LEU A 83 1.48 -0.68 10.08
N LEU A 84 1.41 -0.12 8.87
CA LEU A 84 2.61 0.33 8.15
C LEU A 84 3.35 1.43 8.90
N PHE A 85 2.61 2.39 9.47
CA PHE A 85 3.23 3.45 10.24
C PHE A 85 3.95 2.90 11.48
N ILE A 86 3.31 2.02 12.24
CA ILE A 86 3.90 1.37 13.41
C ILE A 86 5.10 0.50 13.00
N ASN A 87 4.98 -0.23 11.89
CA ASN A 87 6.00 -1.13 11.37
C ASN A 87 7.35 -0.44 11.20
N GLY A 88 7.35 0.74 10.57
CA GLY A 88 8.58 1.50 10.34
C GLY A 88 8.93 2.47 11.47
N LYS A 89 7.94 3.07 12.16
CA LYS A 89 8.21 4.07 13.20
C LYS A 89 8.92 3.50 14.44
N PHE A 90 8.64 2.23 14.75
CA PHE A 90 9.18 1.51 15.89
C PHE A 90 10.26 0.50 15.49
N ASP A 91 10.64 0.47 14.22
CA ASP A 91 11.75 -0.37 13.78
C ASP A 91 13.04 0.13 14.43
N ALA A 92 13.76 -0.81 15.03
CA ALA A 92 15.01 -0.56 15.75
C ALA A 92 16.13 -1.47 15.27
N ASP A 93 15.84 -2.38 14.33
CA ASP A 93 16.84 -3.25 13.75
C ASP A 93 17.77 -2.44 12.85
N PRO A 94 19.08 -2.74 12.83
CA PRO A 94 20.00 -2.07 11.91
C PRO A 94 19.62 -2.41 10.45
N PRO A 95 19.63 -1.42 9.54
CA PRO A 95 19.36 -1.66 8.13
C PRO A 95 20.36 -2.66 7.52
N ARG A 96 19.85 -3.58 6.71
CA ARG A 96 20.66 -4.58 5.99
C ARG A 96 20.96 -4.08 4.59
N PRO A 97 22.25 -3.92 4.21
CA PRO A 97 22.62 -3.46 2.88
C PRO A 97 22.56 -4.62 1.88
N GLU A 98 21.81 -4.42 0.80
CA GLU A 98 21.66 -5.38 -0.29
C GLU A 98 22.18 -4.77 -1.60
N ARG A 99 23.13 -5.45 -2.25
CA ARG A 99 23.68 -4.99 -3.52
C ARG A 99 22.80 -5.46 -4.67
N VAL A 100 22.26 -4.51 -5.42
CA VAL A 100 21.34 -4.79 -6.53
C VAL A 100 21.76 -4.04 -7.79
N SER A 101 21.24 -4.47 -8.93
CA SER A 101 21.41 -3.77 -10.21
C SER A 101 20.09 -3.18 -10.66
N VAL A 102 20.11 -1.92 -11.10
CA VAL A 102 18.93 -1.26 -11.67
C VAL A 102 18.66 -1.86 -13.05
N VAL A 103 17.51 -2.49 -13.24
CA VAL A 103 17.10 -3.06 -14.54
C VAL A 103 16.16 -2.15 -15.30
N GLY A 104 15.48 -1.24 -14.60
CA GLY A 104 14.48 -0.37 -15.21
C GLY A 104 13.99 0.72 -14.29
N LYS A 105 13.10 1.56 -14.81
CA LYS A 105 12.52 2.71 -14.10
C LYS A 105 11.07 2.85 -14.47
N PHE A 106 10.24 3.19 -13.49
CA PHE A 106 8.81 3.41 -13.67
C PHE A 106 8.42 4.74 -13.01
N SER A 107 7.62 5.55 -13.70
CA SER A 107 7.07 6.77 -13.11
C SER A 107 5.61 6.89 -13.48
N MET A 108 4.78 7.13 -12.48
CA MET A 108 3.37 7.44 -12.67
C MET A 108 3.15 8.94 -12.40
N PRO A 109 2.80 9.73 -13.42
CA PRO A 109 2.40 11.12 -13.22
C PRO A 109 1.01 11.17 -12.59
N GLY A 110 0.73 12.24 -11.83
CA GLY A 110 -0.58 12.42 -11.19
C GLY A 110 -0.50 13.31 -9.96
N PHE A 111 -1.63 13.43 -9.26
CA PHE A 111 -1.72 14.19 -7.99
C PHE A 111 -0.79 13.62 -6.92
N LEU A 112 -0.68 12.28 -6.84
CA LEU A 112 0.33 11.59 -6.07
C LEU A 112 1.35 11.01 -7.04
N ARG A 113 2.45 11.74 -7.21
CA ARG A 113 3.54 11.31 -8.10
C ARG A 113 4.28 10.15 -7.46
N THR A 114 4.36 9.03 -8.18
CA THR A 114 5.11 7.85 -7.72
C THR A 114 6.25 7.57 -8.69
N GLN A 115 7.46 7.45 -8.14
CA GLN A 115 8.67 7.16 -8.89
C GLN A 115 9.30 5.90 -8.31
N ARG A 116 9.55 4.92 -9.18
CA ARG A 116 10.07 3.62 -8.77
C ARG A 116 11.26 3.18 -9.62
N LEU A 117 12.24 2.59 -8.97
CA LEU A 117 13.30 1.84 -9.63
C LEU A 117 12.89 0.37 -9.69
N VAL A 118 13.17 -0.27 -10.82
CA VAL A 118 13.07 -1.73 -10.93
C VAL A 118 14.48 -2.26 -10.80
N VAL A 119 14.72 -3.11 -9.82
CA VAL A 119 16.04 -3.67 -9.52
C VAL A 119 16.00 -5.20 -9.55
N THR A 120 17.16 -5.83 -9.67
CA THR A 120 17.30 -7.28 -9.44
C THR A 120 16.87 -7.62 -8.01
N SER A 121 16.06 -8.66 -7.85
CA SER A 121 15.67 -9.10 -6.51
C SER A 121 16.81 -9.82 -5.79
N TRP A 122 16.89 -9.59 -4.48
CA TRP A 122 17.73 -10.33 -3.54
C TRP A 122 16.93 -11.38 -2.75
N ARG A 123 15.61 -11.47 -2.99
CA ARG A 123 14.71 -12.41 -2.33
C ARG A 123 14.47 -13.63 -3.20
N GLU A 124 14.48 -14.82 -2.57
CA GLU A 124 14.21 -16.07 -3.28
C GLU A 124 12.83 -16.07 -3.96
N GLY A 125 12.76 -16.64 -5.16
CA GLY A 125 11.51 -16.77 -5.93
C GLY A 125 11.03 -15.48 -6.62
N ARG A 126 11.80 -14.39 -6.56
CA ARG A 126 11.49 -13.13 -7.26
C ARG A 126 12.62 -12.79 -8.23
N ALA A 127 12.25 -12.29 -9.41
CA ALA A 127 13.22 -11.84 -10.41
C ALA A 127 13.60 -10.35 -10.22
N ILE A 128 12.64 -9.54 -9.79
CA ILE A 128 12.75 -8.09 -9.69
C ILE A 128 12.06 -7.56 -8.44
N GLU A 129 12.56 -6.44 -7.92
CA GLU A 129 11.91 -5.64 -6.90
C GLU A 129 11.59 -4.25 -7.44
N ARG A 130 10.51 -3.64 -6.94
CA ARG A 130 10.13 -2.27 -7.29
C ARG A 130 10.32 -1.39 -6.06
N LEU A 131 11.33 -0.54 -6.12
CA LEU A 131 11.69 0.35 -5.01
C LEU A 131 11.07 1.70 -5.24
N GLN A 132 10.23 2.15 -4.32
CA GLN A 132 9.78 3.53 -4.31
C GLN A 132 10.92 4.44 -3.86
N VAL A 133 11.21 5.46 -4.67
CA VAL A 133 12.31 6.40 -4.43
C VAL A 133 11.82 7.84 -4.59
N ASN A 134 12.55 8.77 -3.98
CA ASN A 134 12.31 10.19 -4.18
C ASN A 134 12.72 10.63 -5.61
N ARG A 135 12.42 11.88 -5.94
CA ARG A 135 12.67 12.44 -7.28
C ARG A 135 14.15 12.52 -7.63
N ASP A 136 15.00 12.83 -6.65
CA ASP A 136 16.42 13.06 -6.87
C ASP A 136 17.13 11.74 -7.14
N ASP A 137 16.84 10.71 -6.34
CA ASP A 137 17.30 9.34 -6.57
C ASP A 137 16.80 8.80 -7.90
N TYR A 138 15.52 9.01 -8.22
CA TYR A 138 14.99 8.64 -9.52
C TYR A 138 15.74 9.34 -10.66
N GLY A 139 16.12 10.62 -10.53
CA GLY A 139 16.88 11.33 -11.56
C GLY A 139 18.33 10.82 -11.69
N ARG A 140 18.95 10.47 -10.57
CA ARG A 140 20.35 10.08 -10.46
C ARG A 140 20.63 8.69 -11.03
N PHE A 141 19.79 7.71 -10.74
CA PHE A 141 20.05 6.32 -11.12
C PHE A 141 19.57 5.98 -12.53
N ARG A 142 20.33 5.12 -13.22
CA ARG A 142 20.07 4.65 -14.58
C ARG A 142 20.04 3.11 -14.63
N PRO A 143 19.29 2.51 -15.56
CA PRO A 143 19.40 1.07 -15.81
C PRO A 143 20.86 0.69 -16.13
N GLY A 144 21.34 -0.39 -15.51
CA GLY A 144 22.73 -0.85 -15.52
C GLY A 144 23.54 -0.42 -14.29
N ASP A 145 23.09 0.57 -13.51
CA ASP A 145 23.79 0.99 -12.31
C ASP A 145 23.73 -0.09 -11.22
N SER A 146 24.85 -0.32 -10.53
CA SER A 146 24.88 -1.05 -9.26
C SER A 146 24.59 -0.08 -8.11
N VAL A 147 23.63 -0.44 -7.26
CA VAL A 147 23.21 0.36 -6.10
C VAL A 147 23.14 -0.51 -4.86
N ILE A 148 23.33 0.09 -3.70
CA ILE A 148 23.07 -0.52 -2.40
C ILE A 148 21.70 -0.05 -1.92
N VAL A 149 20.88 -1.01 -1.53
CA VAL A 149 19.56 -0.78 -0.94
C VAL A 149 19.64 -1.19 0.52
N GLU A 150 19.39 -0.26 1.41
CA GLU A 150 19.25 -0.55 2.83
C GLU A 150 17.80 -0.93 3.13
N VAL A 151 17.63 -2.15 3.63
CA VAL A 151 16.33 -2.73 3.92
C VAL A 151 16.22 -2.96 5.42
N GLU A 152 15.11 -2.50 5.98
CA GLU A 152 14.74 -2.78 7.37
C GLU A 152 13.64 -3.84 7.43
N SER A 153 13.61 -4.61 8.52
CA SER A 153 12.73 -5.78 8.67
C SER A 153 11.28 -5.41 8.98
N GLY A 154 11.07 -4.27 9.65
CA GLY A 154 9.80 -3.86 10.23
C GLY A 154 9.47 -4.60 11.52
N VAL A 155 8.91 -3.89 12.51
CA VAL A 155 8.50 -4.51 13.80
C VAL A 155 7.44 -5.60 13.63
N VAL A 156 6.58 -5.48 12.61
CA VAL A 156 5.55 -6.51 12.32
C VAL A 156 5.97 -7.43 11.17
N GLY A 157 7.25 -7.42 10.80
CA GLY A 157 7.80 -8.29 9.76
C GLY A 157 7.42 -7.91 8.33
N ILE A 158 7.10 -6.63 8.08
CA ILE A 158 6.92 -6.09 6.72
C ILE A 158 8.20 -5.34 6.34
N PRO A 159 9.05 -5.90 5.47
CA PRO A 159 10.29 -5.23 5.12
C PRO A 159 10.03 -3.96 4.32
N TRP A 160 10.82 -2.91 4.59
CA TRP A 160 10.69 -1.61 3.95
C TRP A 160 12.05 -1.03 3.57
N VAL A 161 12.05 -0.15 2.56
CA VAL A 161 13.28 0.44 2.03
C VAL A 161 13.64 1.69 2.83
N TYR A 162 14.78 1.66 3.50
CA TYR A 162 15.31 2.78 4.27
C TYR A 162 16.02 3.80 3.38
N ALA A 163 16.99 3.32 2.58
CA ALA A 163 17.81 4.17 1.73
C ALA A 163 18.27 3.44 0.46
N VAL A 164 18.58 4.22 -0.58
CA VAL A 164 19.18 3.74 -1.83
C VAL A 164 20.33 4.66 -2.22
N TYR A 165 21.53 4.12 -2.38
CA TYR A 165 22.73 4.89 -2.75
C TYR A 165 23.66 4.09 -3.65
N ARG A 166 24.62 4.79 -4.27
CA ARG A 166 25.70 4.13 -5.02
C ARG A 166 26.79 3.69 -4.05
N PRO A 167 27.37 2.48 -4.25
CA PRO A 167 28.56 2.06 -3.52
C PRO A 167 29.74 3.03 -3.72
#